data_AF-A0A9X8DR85-F1
#
_entry.id   AF-A0A9X8DR85-F1
#
_cell.length_a   1.000
_cell.length_b   1.000
_cell.length_c   1.000
_cell.angle_alpha   90.00
_cell.angle_beta   90.00
_cell.angle_gamma   90.00
#
_symmetry.space_group_name_H-M   'P 1'
#
loop_
_entity.id
_entity.type
_entity.pdbx_description
1 polymer ?
#
loop_
_entity_poly.entity_id
_entity_poly.type
_entity_poly.pdbx_seq_one_letter_code
_entity_poly.pdbx_strand_id
1 'polypeptide(L)'
;MKLLMHEFMVTQQTISRIWTRGRDSAASTGCAKVSSRKKGRCGAPPKYATTDVRPIITSTQTADRSTFRSMSSSTGVPKTSLWRLLQAKKLSRRTNLPWRVLDKTFMTLQKVKEESMKVQGDNVYKLPYLRKDVQEKAGVRELRPSCDPEVASCDPEVASCDPEVAALEALESRLADEDLVDEMAELFNTSSDFAQVENIVAQK
;
A
#
# COMPACT_ATOMS: atom_id res chain seq x y z
N MET A 1 19.72 52.55 28.40
CA MET A 1 19.42 51.30 29.16
C MET A 1 17.93 51.17 29.49
N LYS A 2 17.29 52.14 30.16
CA LYS A 2 15.85 52.09 30.52
C LYS A 2 14.90 51.94 29.32
N LEU A 3 15.18 52.61 28.20
CA LEU A 3 14.39 52.50 26.96
C LEU A 3 14.35 51.06 26.42
N LEU A 4 15.52 50.42 26.29
CA LEU A 4 15.64 49.04 25.83
C LEU A 4 14.94 48.03 26.76
N MET A 5 14.88 48.30 28.06
CA MET A 5 14.17 47.43 29.01
C MET A 5 12.66 47.43 28.75
N HIS A 6 12.09 48.60 28.46
CA HIS A 6 10.68 48.75 28.16
C HIS A 6 10.32 48.20 26.78
N GLU A 7 11.15 48.48 25.78
CA GLU A 7 10.96 48.04 24.39
C GLU A 7 10.96 46.51 24.26
N PHE A 8 11.90 45.82 24.91
CA PHE A 8 12.04 44.37 24.80
C PHE A 8 11.45 43.60 25.98
N MET A 9 10.80 44.28 26.93
CA MET A 9 10.24 43.69 28.17
C MET A 9 11.24 42.79 28.92
N VAL A 10 12.48 43.24 29.04
CA VAL A 10 13.56 42.50 29.70
C VAL A 10 14.21 43.31 30.82
N THR A 11 14.74 42.63 31.82
CA THR A 11 15.44 43.28 32.93
C THR A 11 16.78 43.86 32.49
N GLN A 12 17.23 44.91 33.17
CA GLN A 12 18.57 45.49 32.96
C GLN A 12 19.69 44.44 33.01
N GLN A 13 19.59 43.49 33.95
CA GLN A 13 20.57 42.42 34.13
C GLN A 13 20.65 41.52 32.89
N THR A 14 19.51 41.25 32.25
CA THR A 14 19.46 40.44 31.02
C THR A 14 20.20 41.14 29.89
N ILE A 15 19.94 42.44 29.69
CA ILE A 15 20.62 43.24 28.67
C ILE A 15 22.13 43.31 28.97
N SER A 16 22.50 43.57 30.22
CA SER A 16 23.91 43.64 30.66
C SER A 16 24.67 42.33 30.41
N ARG A 17 24.04 41.17 30.70
CA ARG A 17 24.62 39.84 30.46
C ARG A 17 24.83 39.57 28.97
N ILE A 18 23.84 39.90 28.14
CA ILE A 18 23.92 39.73 26.68
C ILE A 18 25.03 40.62 26.10
N TRP A 19 25.10 41.88 26.54
CA TRP A 19 26.09 42.85 26.10
C TRP A 19 27.52 42.47 26.48
N THR A 20 27.75 42.09 27.74
CA THR A 20 29.08 41.67 28.23
C THR A 20 29.57 40.46 27.47
N ARG A 21 28.73 39.43 27.32
CA ARG A 21 29.04 38.25 26.52
C ARG A 21 29.35 38.59 25.05
N GLY A 22 28.58 39.48 24.46
CA GLY A 22 28.78 39.93 23.08
C GLY A 22 30.13 40.61 22.90
N ARG A 23 30.52 41.49 23.84
CA ARG A 23 31.85 42.13 23.86
C ARG A 23 32.97 41.10 24.01
N ASP A 24 32.85 40.17 24.96
CA ASP A 24 33.88 39.15 25.20
C ASP A 24 34.06 38.24 23.96
N SER A 25 32.96 37.86 23.31
CA SER A 25 32.99 37.05 22.09
C SER A 25 33.57 37.81 20.90
N ALA A 26 33.30 39.12 20.82
CA ALA A 26 33.87 39.97 19.77
C ALA A 26 35.39 40.14 19.95
N ALA A 27 35.86 40.26 21.18
CA ALA A 27 37.29 40.34 21.48
C ALA A 27 38.02 39.02 21.15
N SER A 28 37.39 37.87 21.37
CA SER A 28 38.01 36.56 21.10
C SER A 28 37.91 36.10 19.65
N THR A 29 36.79 36.37 18.98
CA THR A 29 36.42 35.74 17.69
C THR A 29 36.23 36.76 16.57
N GLY A 30 36.35 38.05 16.86
CA GLY A 30 36.13 39.14 15.91
C GLY A 30 34.65 39.45 15.64
N CYS A 31 33.71 38.73 16.26
CA CYS A 31 32.27 38.95 16.08
C CYS A 31 31.46 38.75 17.38
N ALA A 32 30.44 39.59 17.59
CA ALA A 32 29.62 39.56 18.80
C ALA A 32 28.58 38.42 18.76
N LYS A 33 28.75 37.40 19.61
CA LYS A 33 27.82 36.26 19.71
C LYS A 33 26.64 36.58 20.65
N VAL A 34 25.55 37.08 20.08
CA VAL A 34 24.31 37.44 20.81
C VAL A 34 23.18 36.42 20.70
N SER A 35 23.37 35.31 19.99
CA SER A 35 22.33 34.28 19.82
C SER A 35 21.82 33.68 21.13
N SER A 36 20.58 33.20 21.10
CA SER A 36 19.95 32.51 22.23
C SER A 36 20.74 31.25 22.60
N ARG A 37 21.00 31.06 23.90
CA ARG A 37 21.62 29.85 24.47
C ARG A 37 20.59 28.85 24.99
N LYS A 38 19.29 29.08 24.75
CA LYS A 38 18.26 28.10 25.12
C LYS A 38 18.59 26.78 24.43
N LYS A 39 18.86 25.74 25.23
CA LYS A 39 19.14 24.40 24.72
C LYS A 39 17.89 23.91 23.98
N GLY A 40 18.02 23.63 22.69
CA GLY A 40 16.98 22.90 21.96
C GLY A 40 16.83 21.49 22.49
N ARG A 41 15.65 20.87 22.30
CA ARG A 41 15.33 19.53 22.84
C ARG A 41 15.55 19.43 24.36
N CYS A 42 15.10 20.45 25.10
CA CYS A 42 15.03 20.41 26.55
C CYS A 42 13.64 19.91 26.99
N GLY A 43 13.59 18.77 27.68
CA GLY A 43 12.35 18.17 28.16
C GLY A 43 12.48 16.66 28.36
N ALA A 44 11.51 16.06 29.04
CA ALA A 44 11.46 14.61 29.20
C ALA A 44 11.24 13.93 27.84
N PRO A 45 11.99 12.87 27.51
CA PRO A 45 11.78 12.14 26.28
C PRO A 45 10.41 11.43 26.28
N PRO A 46 9.80 11.19 25.10
CA PRO A 46 8.57 10.43 25.02
C PRO A 46 8.77 9.02 25.58
N LYS A 47 7.89 8.57 26.49
CA LYS A 47 7.95 7.21 27.06
C LYS A 47 7.73 6.10 26.04
N TYR A 48 6.98 6.39 24.97
CA TYR A 48 6.56 5.43 23.97
C TYR A 48 7.14 5.85 22.63
N ALA A 49 8.39 5.43 22.36
CA ALA A 49 9.01 5.64 21.06
C ALA A 49 8.38 4.71 20.01
N THR A 50 8.40 5.13 18.75
CA THR A 50 7.78 4.38 17.65
C THR A 50 8.34 2.98 17.50
N THR A 51 9.65 2.84 17.71
CA THR A 51 10.41 1.59 17.60
C THR A 51 9.86 0.53 18.55
N ASP A 52 9.45 0.95 19.74
CA ASP A 52 9.07 0.06 20.82
C ASP A 52 7.59 -0.30 20.72
N VAL A 53 6.76 0.65 20.27
CA VAL A 53 5.31 0.48 20.19
C VAL A 53 4.88 -0.31 18.94
N ARG A 54 5.61 -0.17 17.83
CA ARG A 54 5.27 -0.85 16.56
C ARG A 54 5.20 -2.38 16.67
N PRO A 55 6.18 -3.09 17.29
CA PRO A 55 6.07 -4.54 17.44
C PRO A 55 4.90 -4.93 18.35
N ILE A 56 4.67 -4.20 19.44
CA ILE A 56 3.56 -4.46 20.39
C ILE A 56 2.19 -4.33 19.69
N ILE A 57 2.00 -3.29 18.88
CA ILE A 57 0.76 -3.11 18.12
C ILE A 57 0.65 -4.17 17.00
N THR A 58 1.77 -4.58 16.40
CA THR A 58 1.78 -5.55 15.30
C THR A 58 1.53 -6.98 15.78
N SER A 59 1.85 -7.33 17.02
CA SER A 59 1.54 -8.63 17.61
C SER A 59 0.10 -8.74 18.12
N THR A 60 -0.54 -7.63 18.48
CA THR A 60 -1.93 -7.58 18.99
C THR A 60 -2.92 -8.14 17.97
N GLN A 61 -3.96 -8.90 18.35
CA GLN A 61 -4.96 -9.38 17.38
C GLN A 61 -5.63 -8.23 16.61
N THR A 62 -5.93 -8.41 15.32
CA THR A 62 -6.50 -7.36 14.46
C THR A 62 -7.81 -6.76 15.00
N ALA A 63 -8.68 -7.57 15.62
CA ALA A 63 -9.94 -7.11 16.21
C ALA A 63 -9.74 -6.03 17.30
N ASP A 64 -8.70 -6.20 18.12
CA ASP A 64 -8.35 -5.27 19.20
C ASP A 64 -7.67 -3.99 18.71
N ARG A 65 -7.26 -3.93 17.43
CA ARG A 65 -6.69 -2.73 16.80
C ARG A 65 -7.75 -1.71 16.35
N SER A 66 -9.04 -2.00 16.56
CA SER A 66 -10.16 -1.21 16.05
C SER A 66 -10.34 0.15 16.74
N THR A 67 -10.16 0.19 18.07
CA THR A 67 -10.34 1.40 18.88
C THR A 67 -9.18 1.59 19.83
N PHE A 68 -8.89 2.85 20.19
CA PHE A 68 -7.87 3.13 21.21
C PHE A 68 -8.17 2.49 22.56
N ARG A 69 -9.44 2.26 22.89
CA ARG A 69 -9.83 1.61 24.15
C ARG A 69 -9.43 0.13 24.14
N SER A 70 -9.77 -0.61 23.09
CA SER A 70 -9.37 -2.02 22.97
C SER A 70 -7.86 -2.17 22.90
N MET A 71 -7.19 -1.35 22.06
CA MET A 71 -5.72 -1.37 21.96
C MET A 71 -5.03 -1.05 23.27
N SER A 72 -5.55 -0.10 24.05
CA SER A 72 -4.94 0.27 25.32
C SER A 72 -5.02 -0.87 26.34
N SER A 73 -6.13 -1.59 26.38
CA SER A 73 -6.30 -2.76 27.24
C SER A 73 -5.40 -3.92 26.83
N SER A 74 -5.21 -4.16 25.52
CA SER A 74 -4.39 -5.28 25.04
C SER A 74 -2.88 -5.00 25.04
N THR A 75 -2.47 -3.77 24.75
CA THR A 75 -1.04 -3.39 24.63
C THR A 75 -0.45 -2.78 25.90
N GLY A 76 -1.28 -2.37 26.86
CA GLY A 76 -0.87 -1.58 28.01
C GLY A 76 -0.42 -0.15 27.67
N VAL A 77 -0.47 0.26 26.40
CA VAL A 77 -0.13 1.61 25.98
C VAL A 77 -1.32 2.54 26.27
N PRO A 78 -1.12 3.69 26.94
CA PRO A 78 -2.21 4.62 27.22
C PRO A 78 -2.88 5.15 25.96
N LYS A 79 -4.21 5.29 26.01
CA LYS A 79 -5.04 5.86 24.92
C LYS A 79 -4.48 7.19 24.38
N THR A 80 -4.03 8.06 25.27
CA THR A 80 -3.47 9.38 24.91
C THR A 80 -2.15 9.25 24.14
N SER A 81 -1.30 8.29 24.50
CA SER A 81 -0.07 7.98 23.77
C SER A 81 -0.39 7.44 22.38
N LEU A 82 -1.35 6.51 22.27
CA LEU A 82 -1.81 5.97 20.99
C LEU A 82 -2.38 7.07 20.08
N TRP A 83 -3.16 7.99 20.64
CA TRP A 83 -3.69 9.14 19.91
C TRP A 83 -2.57 10.08 19.40
N ARG A 84 -1.57 10.38 20.23
CA ARG A 84 -0.40 11.19 19.80
C ARG A 84 0.39 10.50 18.68
N LEU A 85 0.54 9.18 18.74
CA LEU A 85 1.22 8.40 17.69
C LEU A 85 0.43 8.44 16.37
N LEU A 86 -0.90 8.39 16.43
CA LEU A 86 -1.76 8.58 15.26
C LEU A 86 -1.61 10.00 14.68
N GLN A 87 -1.67 11.04 15.50
CA GLN A 87 -1.50 12.44 15.06
C GLN A 87 -0.12 12.67 14.41
N ALA A 88 0.91 12.04 14.96
CA ALA A 88 2.26 12.09 14.41
C ALA A 88 2.46 11.21 13.15
N LYS A 89 1.40 10.57 12.63
CA LYS A 89 1.42 9.63 11.48
C LYS A 89 2.38 8.45 11.66
N LYS A 90 2.64 8.07 12.91
CA LYS A 90 3.51 6.96 13.29
C LYS A 90 2.74 5.66 13.52
N LEU A 91 1.41 5.78 13.60
CA LEU A 91 0.45 4.70 13.66
C LEU A 91 -0.64 5.02 12.62
N SER A 92 -1.06 4.02 11.84
CA SER A 92 -2.17 4.16 10.90
C SER A 92 -3.39 3.43 11.43
N ARG A 93 -4.57 4.04 11.30
CA ARG A 93 -5.82 3.37 11.64
C ARG A 93 -6.08 2.25 10.63
N ARG A 94 -6.16 1.01 11.11
CA ARG A 94 -6.67 -0.10 10.32
C ARG A 94 -8.11 -0.36 10.71
N THR A 95 -9.00 -0.27 9.73
CA THR A 95 -10.35 -0.81 9.82
C THR A 95 -10.30 -2.22 9.24
N ASN A 96 -10.59 -3.24 10.05
CA ASN A 96 -10.87 -4.54 9.48
C ASN A 96 -12.27 -4.42 8.86
N LEU A 97 -12.33 -4.29 7.54
CA LEU A 97 -13.60 -4.45 6.83
C LEU A 97 -13.90 -5.94 6.81
N PRO A 98 -14.99 -6.43 7.44
CA PRO A 98 -15.34 -7.82 7.33
C PRO A 98 -15.62 -8.16 5.86
N TRP A 99 -15.21 -9.35 5.42
CA TRP A 99 -15.34 -9.78 4.02
C TRP A 99 -16.77 -9.58 3.48
N ARG A 100 -17.78 -9.78 4.32
CA ARG A 100 -19.21 -9.57 4.00
C ARG A 100 -19.52 -8.15 3.53
N VAL A 101 -18.87 -7.15 4.13
CA VAL A 101 -19.02 -5.75 3.72
C VAL A 101 -18.33 -5.52 2.38
N LEU A 102 -17.13 -6.07 2.19
CA LEU A 102 -16.39 -5.96 0.94
C LEU A 102 -17.17 -6.58 -0.24
N ASP A 103 -17.78 -7.74 -0.03
CA ASP A 103 -18.58 -8.46 -1.03
C ASP A 103 -19.79 -7.63 -1.47
N LYS A 104 -20.52 -7.03 -0.51
CA LYS A 104 -21.61 -6.09 -0.77
C LYS A 104 -21.14 -4.86 -1.55
N THR A 105 -19.95 -4.34 -1.26
CA THR A 105 -19.38 -3.20 -1.98
C THR A 105 -19.04 -3.59 -3.40
N PHE A 106 -18.42 -4.75 -3.61
CA PHE A 106 -18.08 -5.27 -4.93
C PHE A 106 -19.33 -5.49 -5.78
N MET A 107 -20.39 -6.07 -5.22
CA MET A 107 -21.70 -6.22 -5.90
C MET A 107 -22.28 -4.90 -6.36
N THR A 108 -22.18 -3.89 -5.50
CA THR A 108 -22.68 -2.56 -5.81
C THR A 108 -21.85 -1.93 -6.94
N LEU A 109 -20.52 -2.03 -6.87
CA LEU A 109 -19.61 -1.48 -7.88
C LEU A 109 -19.74 -2.16 -9.24
N GLN A 110 -19.88 -3.49 -9.27
CA GLN A 110 -20.11 -4.23 -10.51
C GLN A 110 -21.41 -3.79 -11.18
N LYS A 111 -22.48 -3.62 -10.39
CA LYS A 111 -23.75 -3.14 -10.95
C LYS A 111 -23.68 -1.68 -11.39
N VAL A 112 -23.00 -0.82 -10.64
CA VAL A 112 -22.73 0.56 -11.06
C VAL A 112 -22.02 0.60 -12.41
N LYS A 113 -21.00 -0.24 -12.61
CA LYS A 113 -20.29 -0.35 -13.89
C LYS A 113 -21.24 -0.74 -15.02
N GLU A 114 -22.03 -1.79 -14.83
CA GLU A 114 -23.01 -2.24 -15.83
C GLU A 114 -24.04 -1.15 -16.18
N GLU A 115 -24.61 -0.48 -15.17
CA GLU A 115 -25.59 0.59 -15.38
C GLU A 115 -24.98 1.83 -16.05
N SER A 116 -23.72 2.15 -15.75
CA SER A 116 -23.00 3.24 -16.44
C SER A 116 -22.74 2.92 -17.91
N MET A 117 -22.46 1.65 -18.25
CA MET A 117 -22.24 1.23 -19.63
C MET A 117 -23.51 1.37 -20.48
N LYS A 118 -24.69 1.14 -19.89
CA LYS A 118 -25.99 1.36 -20.56
C LYS A 118 -26.24 2.81 -20.95
N VAL A 119 -25.59 3.77 -20.26
CA VAL A 119 -25.69 5.21 -20.54
C VAL A 119 -24.37 5.79 -21.08
N GLN A 120 -23.58 4.98 -21.80
CA GLN A 120 -22.32 5.40 -22.45
C GLN A 120 -21.31 6.07 -21.49
N GLY A 121 -21.26 5.60 -20.24
CA GLY A 121 -20.33 6.08 -19.23
C GLY A 121 -20.79 7.35 -18.49
N ASP A 122 -22.01 7.85 -18.74
CA ASP A 122 -22.60 8.93 -17.94
C ASP A 122 -22.98 8.44 -16.52
N ASN A 123 -23.22 9.37 -15.60
CA ASN A 123 -23.66 9.10 -14.23
C ASN A 123 -25.19 9.21 -14.04
N VAL A 124 -25.94 9.39 -15.12
CA VAL A 124 -27.41 9.49 -15.12
C VAL A 124 -28.04 8.10 -15.20
N TYR A 125 -27.67 7.21 -14.28
CA TYR A 125 -28.24 5.87 -14.15
C TYR A 125 -28.95 5.68 -12.81
N LYS A 126 -29.94 4.78 -12.77
CA LYS A 126 -30.64 4.40 -11.54
C LYS A 126 -30.13 3.05 -11.08
N LEU A 127 -29.40 3.03 -9.96
CA LEU A 127 -28.91 1.77 -9.41
C LEU A 127 -30.06 0.96 -8.78
N PRO A 128 -30.37 -0.25 -9.28
CA PRO A 128 -31.42 -1.07 -8.70
C PRO A 128 -31.03 -1.59 -7.32
N TYR A 129 -32.03 -1.82 -6.46
CA TYR A 129 -31.79 -2.35 -5.12
C TYR A 129 -31.45 -3.85 -5.19
N LEU A 130 -30.15 -4.16 -5.08
CA LEU A 130 -29.57 -5.50 -5.25
C LEU A 130 -29.96 -6.55 -4.19
N ARG A 131 -30.76 -6.18 -3.17
CA ARG A 131 -31.18 -7.07 -2.06
C ARG A 131 -30.03 -7.91 -1.46
N LYS A 132 -28.83 -7.32 -1.42
CA LYS A 132 -27.58 -7.97 -1.03
C LYS A 132 -27.61 -8.65 0.35
N ASP A 133 -28.37 -8.08 1.30
CA ASP A 133 -28.55 -8.68 2.63
C ASP A 133 -29.44 -9.93 2.62
N VAL A 134 -30.38 -10.01 1.66
CA VAL A 134 -31.26 -11.18 1.48
C VAL A 134 -30.48 -12.32 0.82
N GLN A 135 -29.66 -12.02 -0.19
CA GLN A 135 -28.81 -13.01 -0.86
C GLN A 135 -27.77 -13.60 0.10
N GLU A 136 -27.19 -12.78 0.98
CA GLU A 136 -26.27 -13.25 2.02
C GLU A 136 -26.93 -14.23 2.99
N LYS A 137 -28.16 -13.94 3.45
CA LYS A 137 -28.92 -14.82 4.36
C LYS A 137 -29.33 -16.14 3.70
N ALA A 138 -29.52 -16.14 2.38
CA ALA A 138 -29.83 -17.35 1.60
C ALA A 138 -28.61 -18.26 1.39
N GLY A 139 -27.42 -17.87 1.84
CA GLY A 139 -26.22 -18.71 1.78
C GLY A 139 -25.55 -18.79 0.41
N VAL A 140 -25.88 -17.88 -0.52
CA VAL A 140 -25.21 -17.79 -1.83
C VAL A 140 -23.75 -17.37 -1.59
N ARG A 141 -22.83 -18.32 -1.77
CA ARG A 141 -21.45 -18.23 -1.27
C ARG A 141 -20.48 -17.56 -2.24
N GLU A 142 -20.86 -17.40 -3.50
CA GLU A 142 -20.22 -16.51 -4.46
C GLU A 142 -21.31 -15.62 -5.05
N LEU A 143 -21.38 -14.37 -4.59
CA LEU A 143 -22.14 -13.36 -5.30
C LEU A 143 -21.31 -13.01 -6.55
N ARG A 144 -21.34 -13.84 -7.59
CA ARG A 144 -20.96 -13.41 -8.95
C ARG A 144 -22.27 -13.04 -9.64
N PRO A 145 -22.60 -11.75 -9.79
CA PRO A 145 -23.71 -11.36 -10.63
C PRO A 145 -23.38 -11.85 -12.04
N SER A 146 -24.29 -12.64 -12.61
CA SER A 146 -24.32 -12.84 -14.05
C SER A 146 -24.35 -11.47 -14.70
N CYS A 147 -23.34 -11.15 -15.52
CA CYS A 147 -23.41 -9.98 -16.38
C CYS A 147 -24.53 -10.21 -17.41
N ASP A 148 -25.26 -9.15 -17.75
CA ASP A 148 -26.27 -9.18 -18.79
C ASP A 148 -25.58 -9.36 -20.16
N PRO A 149 -25.91 -10.41 -20.94
CA PRO A 149 -25.26 -10.68 -22.23
C PRO A 149 -25.41 -9.53 -23.23
N GLU A 150 -26.47 -8.72 -23.15
CA GLU A 150 -26.61 -7.53 -24.02
C GLU A 150 -25.52 -6.48 -23.73
N VAL A 151 -25.12 -6.28 -22.47
CA VAL A 151 -24.07 -5.32 -22.10
C VAL A 151 -22.67 -5.83 -22.46
N ALA A 152 -22.48 -7.16 -22.48
CA ALA A 152 -21.25 -7.77 -22.95
C ALA A 152 -21.05 -7.65 -24.47
N SER A 153 -22.14 -7.46 -25.22
CA SER A 153 -22.15 -7.40 -26.69
C SER A 153 -21.85 -6.01 -27.28
N CYS A 154 -21.65 -4.97 -26.46
CA CYS A 154 -21.50 -3.60 -26.93
C CYS A 154 -20.13 -3.27 -27.59
N ASP A 155 -19.25 -4.26 -27.82
CA ASP A 155 -18.09 -4.14 -28.71
C ASP A 155 -18.23 -5.11 -29.90
N PRO A 156 -18.63 -4.62 -31.09
CA PRO A 156 -18.81 -5.48 -32.26
C PRO A 156 -17.49 -6.03 -32.85
N GLU A 157 -16.32 -5.63 -32.35
CA GLU A 157 -15.02 -6.20 -32.77
C GLU A 157 -14.52 -7.37 -31.89
N VAL A 158 -15.24 -7.76 -30.83
CA VAL A 158 -14.83 -8.87 -29.93
C VAL A 158 -15.79 -10.06 -30.01
N ALA A 159 -16.63 -10.14 -31.04
CA ALA A 159 -17.57 -11.25 -31.26
C ALA A 159 -17.00 -12.40 -32.12
N SER A 160 -15.70 -12.39 -32.45
CA SER A 160 -15.07 -13.49 -33.21
C SER A 160 -14.20 -14.43 -32.37
N CYS A 161 -14.11 -14.24 -31.05
CA CYS A 161 -13.29 -15.09 -30.20
C CYS A 161 -14.09 -15.48 -28.96
N ASP A 162 -14.90 -16.54 -29.08
CA ASP A 162 -15.34 -17.27 -27.90
C ASP A 162 -14.08 -17.65 -27.10
N PRO A 163 -13.95 -17.26 -25.81
CA PRO A 163 -12.74 -17.51 -25.04
C PRO A 163 -12.47 -19.00 -24.84
N GLU A 164 -13.50 -19.86 -24.91
CA GLU A 164 -13.34 -21.31 -24.99
C GLU A 164 -12.74 -21.75 -26.32
N VAL A 165 -13.18 -21.18 -27.45
CA VAL A 165 -12.65 -21.50 -28.78
C VAL A 165 -11.20 -21.05 -28.90
N ALA A 166 -10.86 -19.85 -28.40
CA ALA A 166 -9.49 -19.36 -28.37
C ALA A 166 -8.56 -20.20 -27.45
N ALA A 167 -9.09 -20.71 -26.33
CA ALA A 167 -8.34 -21.60 -25.45
C ALA A 167 -8.13 -23.00 -26.07
N LEU A 168 -9.12 -23.49 -26.82
CA LEU A 168 -9.03 -24.75 -27.58
C LEU A 168 -8.05 -24.63 -28.75
N GLU A 169 -8.12 -23.54 -29.52
CA GLU A 169 -7.20 -23.26 -30.64
C GLU A 169 -5.76 -23.05 -30.16
N ALA A 170 -5.57 -22.40 -29.00
CA ALA A 170 -4.25 -22.28 -28.36
C ALA A 170 -3.72 -23.62 -27.82
N LEU A 171 -4.59 -24.53 -27.37
CA LEU A 171 -4.21 -25.90 -26.97
C LEU A 171 -3.86 -26.76 -28.20
N GLU A 172 -4.61 -26.61 -29.30
CA GLU A 172 -4.38 -27.31 -30.56
C GLU A 172 -3.06 -26.86 -31.23
N SER A 173 -2.77 -25.55 -31.22
CA SER A 173 -1.47 -25.02 -31.67
C SER A 173 -0.30 -25.54 -30.83
N ARG A 174 -0.49 -25.70 -29.51
CA ARG A 174 0.56 -26.28 -28.64
C ARG A 174 0.82 -27.75 -28.90
N LEU A 175 -0.19 -28.52 -29.30
CA LEU A 175 -0.03 -29.92 -29.70
C LEU A 175 0.73 -30.03 -31.03
N ALA A 176 0.43 -29.16 -32.00
CA ALA A 176 1.13 -29.11 -33.27
C ALA A 176 2.62 -28.74 -33.13
N ASP A 177 2.97 -27.89 -32.17
CA ASP A 177 4.36 -27.53 -31.87
C ASP A 177 5.14 -28.70 -31.23
N GLU A 178 4.51 -29.52 -30.39
CA GLU A 178 5.14 -30.71 -29.78
C GLU A 178 5.38 -31.80 -30.84
N ASP A 179 4.44 -32.02 -31.77
CA ASP A 179 4.63 -32.96 -32.89
C ASP A 179 5.82 -32.54 -33.79
N LEU A 180 6.02 -31.24 -34.00
CA LEU A 180 7.19 -30.70 -34.73
C LEU A 180 8.51 -30.91 -33.99
N VAL A 181 8.50 -30.84 -32.65
CA VAL A 181 9.69 -31.10 -31.83
C VAL A 181 10.07 -32.58 -31.87
N ASP A 182 9.09 -33.48 -31.87
CA ASP A 182 9.32 -34.91 -32.02
C ASP A 182 9.84 -35.26 -33.42
N GLU A 183 9.29 -34.65 -34.48
CA GLU A 183 9.78 -34.83 -35.86
C GLU A 183 11.22 -34.28 -36.02
N MET A 184 11.54 -33.14 -35.40
CA MET A 184 12.92 -32.64 -35.36
C MET A 184 13.85 -33.55 -34.55
N ALA A 185 13.40 -34.13 -33.43
CA ALA A 185 14.19 -35.05 -32.64
C ALA A 185 14.51 -36.34 -33.41
N GLU A 186 13.58 -36.84 -34.24
CA GLU A 186 13.85 -37.96 -35.15
C GLU A 186 14.85 -37.60 -36.25
N LEU A 187 14.82 -36.37 -36.79
CA LEU A 187 15.83 -35.87 -37.73
C LEU A 187 17.23 -35.75 -37.10
N PHE A 188 17.33 -35.33 -35.84
CA PHE A 188 18.62 -35.29 -35.12
C PHE A 188 19.14 -36.68 -34.77
N ASN A 189 18.27 -37.65 -34.50
CA ASN A 189 18.66 -39.04 -34.23
C ASN A 189 19.07 -39.81 -35.49
N THR A 190 18.60 -39.41 -36.67
CA THR A 190 19.03 -39.97 -37.97
C THR A 190 20.29 -39.30 -38.54
N SER A 191 20.64 -38.10 -38.06
CA SER A 191 21.83 -37.35 -38.49
C SER A 191 23.07 -37.55 -37.59
N SER A 192 22.96 -38.22 -36.45
CA SER A 192 24.10 -38.48 -35.55
C SER A 192 24.87 -39.73 -35.97
N ASP A 193 25.43 -39.69 -37.17
CA ASP A 193 26.50 -40.59 -37.60
C ASP A 193 27.85 -40.04 -37.09
N PHE A 194 27.93 -39.79 -35.78
CA PHE A 194 29.13 -39.26 -35.11
C PHE A 194 30.02 -40.38 -34.54
N ALA A 195 29.93 -41.59 -35.10
CA ALA A 195 30.75 -42.75 -34.70
C ALA A 195 32.08 -42.88 -35.47
N GLN A 196 32.44 -41.94 -36.35
CA GLN A 196 33.65 -42.05 -37.19
C GLN A 196 34.76 -41.02 -36.92
N VAL A 197 34.60 -40.06 -36.00
CA VAL A 197 35.63 -39.02 -35.76
C VAL A 197 36.54 -39.31 -34.55
N GLU A 198 36.17 -40.21 -33.63
CA GLU A 198 37.00 -40.50 -32.44
C GLU A 198 38.07 -41.59 -32.62
N ASN A 199 38.20 -42.22 -33.79
CA ASN A 199 39.22 -43.25 -34.03
C ASN A 199 40.54 -42.74 -34.64
N ILE A 200 40.77 -41.43 -34.75
CA ILE A 200 42.03 -40.87 -35.31
C ILE A 200 42.94 -40.23 -34.25
N VAL A 201 42.49 -40.05 -33.00
CA VAL A 201 43.31 -39.42 -31.93
C VAL A 201 43.85 -40.39 -30.88
N ALA A 202 43.51 -41.69 -30.95
CA ALA A 202 43.97 -42.71 -29.99
C ALA A 202 44.97 -43.75 -30.57
N GLN A 203 45.73 -43.39 -31.62
CA GLN A 203 46.97 -44.10 -31.98
C GLN A 203 48.18 -43.18 -31.88
N LYS A 204 48.61 -42.97 -30.63
CA LYS A 204 50.02 -42.74 -30.29
C LYS A 204 50.34 -43.52 -29.03
#